data_AF-A0A4Q5QT45-F1
#
_entry.id   AF-A0A4Q5QT45-F1
#
_cell.length_a   1.000
_cell.length_b   1.000
_cell.length_c   1.000
_cell.angle_alpha   90.00
_cell.angle_beta   90.00
_cell.angle_gamma   90.00
#
_symmetry.space_group_name_H-M   'P 1'
#
loop_
_entity.id
_entity.type
_entity.pdbx_description
1 polymer ?
#
loop_
_entity_poly.entity_id
_entity_poly.type
_entity_poly.pdbx_seq_one_letter_code
_entity_poly.pdbx_strand_id
1 'polypeptide(L)'
;MKTYNRLFLLAITAFSIVTAEGQTAGKKYCWENLPTAIVPAFKADTFNITLYGAKPDGQTLNTKSINNAIKDCSKKGGGVVLVPGGVWLTGPVEMQNNVNLHISRSAILLFSSDFNQYPLVKGNYEGKPSMRNQSPICGANLENIAITGAGVLDGNGDHWRMVTKDRLTERKWKEKIASGGLLSEDGRTWF
;
A
#
# COMPACT_ATOMS: atom_id res chain seq x y z
N MET A 1 -75.08 -48.50 -13.94
CA MET A 1 -74.85 -47.76 -15.21
C MET A 1 -74.05 -46.50 -14.85
N LYS A 2 -72.97 -46.24 -15.60
CA LYS A 2 -71.74 -45.51 -15.22
C LYS A 2 -71.96 -44.06 -14.72
N THR A 3 -71.29 -43.68 -13.62
CA THR A 3 -71.10 -42.29 -13.20
C THR A 3 -69.62 -41.97 -12.96
N TYR A 4 -69.12 -41.12 -13.88
CA TYR A 4 -68.03 -40.14 -13.85
C TYR A 4 -66.90 -40.22 -12.80
N ASN A 5 -65.69 -40.50 -13.31
CA ASN A 5 -64.41 -40.09 -12.74
C ASN A 5 -64.29 -38.55 -12.83
N ARG A 6 -64.16 -37.86 -11.68
CA ARG A 6 -63.74 -36.45 -11.64
C ARG A 6 -62.32 -36.35 -11.07
N LEU A 7 -61.45 -35.76 -11.88
CA LEU A 7 -60.11 -35.28 -11.56
C LEU A 7 -60.05 -34.61 -10.18
N PHE A 8 -59.04 -34.98 -9.39
CA PHE A 8 -58.54 -34.15 -8.29
C PHE A 8 -57.10 -33.75 -8.61
N LEU A 9 -56.90 -32.50 -9.03
CA LEU A 9 -55.60 -31.84 -9.00
C LEU A 9 -55.42 -31.24 -7.60
N LEU A 10 -54.45 -31.74 -6.83
CA LEU A 10 -53.99 -31.05 -5.62
C LEU A 10 -52.98 -29.97 -6.03
N ALA A 11 -53.35 -28.70 -5.85
CA ALA A 11 -52.42 -27.58 -5.90
C ALA A 11 -51.77 -27.40 -4.52
N ILE A 12 -50.46 -27.67 -4.42
CA ILE A 12 -49.65 -27.38 -3.23
C ILE A 12 -49.15 -25.94 -3.36
N THR A 13 -49.72 -25.02 -2.60
CA THR A 13 -49.21 -23.65 -2.48
C THR A 13 -48.13 -23.61 -1.39
N ALA A 14 -46.87 -23.51 -1.80
CA ALA A 14 -45.76 -23.26 -0.88
C ALA A 14 -45.78 -21.79 -0.44
N PHE A 15 -46.13 -21.54 0.82
CA PHE A 15 -46.05 -20.21 1.42
C PHE A 15 -44.61 -19.97 1.89
N SER A 16 -43.86 -19.14 1.14
CA SER A 16 -42.52 -18.73 1.54
C SER A 16 -42.64 -17.50 2.46
N ILE A 17 -42.31 -17.67 3.74
CA ILE A 17 -42.22 -16.57 4.70
C ILE A 17 -40.90 -15.85 4.40
N VAL A 18 -41.00 -14.69 3.74
CA VAL A 18 -39.88 -13.74 3.65
C VAL A 18 -39.78 -13.05 5.02
N THR A 19 -38.78 -13.42 5.81
CA THR A 19 -38.40 -12.63 6.98
C THR A 19 -37.64 -11.41 6.48
N ALA A 20 -38.30 -10.25 6.50
CA ALA A 20 -37.63 -8.97 6.31
C ALA A 20 -36.77 -8.70 7.55
N GLU A 21 -35.46 -8.86 7.44
CA GLU A 21 -34.52 -8.31 8.42
C GLU A 21 -34.61 -6.79 8.34
N GLY A 22 -35.31 -6.19 9.31
CA GLY A 22 -35.41 -4.75 9.42
C GLY A 22 -34.02 -4.13 9.58
N GLN A 23 -33.67 -3.24 8.65
CA GLN A 23 -32.44 -2.46 8.72
C GLN A 23 -32.51 -1.59 9.99
N THR A 24 -31.81 -1.99 11.04
CA THR A 24 -31.73 -1.18 12.27
C THR A 24 -31.19 0.20 11.88
N ALA A 25 -31.94 1.26 12.23
CA ALA A 25 -31.48 2.63 12.01
C ALA A 25 -30.10 2.79 12.67
N GLY A 26 -29.07 2.96 11.85
CA GLY A 26 -27.69 3.03 12.32
C GLY A 26 -27.57 4.09 13.43
N LYS A 27 -26.92 3.73 14.55
CA LYS A 27 -26.72 4.64 15.68
C LYS A 27 -26.07 5.93 15.18
N LYS A 28 -26.62 7.09 15.57
CA LYS A 28 -26.11 8.41 15.19
C LYS A 28 -24.65 8.55 15.63
N TYR A 29 -23.77 8.88 14.69
CA TYR A 29 -22.37 9.17 15.00
C TYR A 29 -22.26 10.46 15.81
N CYS A 30 -21.60 10.41 16.96
CA CYS A 30 -21.23 11.56 17.79
C CYS A 30 -19.86 11.29 18.43
N TRP A 31 -19.25 12.31 19.04
CA TRP A 31 -17.93 12.18 19.69
C TRP A 31 -17.87 11.08 20.75
N GLU A 32 -19.00 10.78 21.39
CA GLU A 32 -19.14 9.74 22.42
C GLU A 32 -19.45 8.35 21.82
N ASN A 33 -19.72 8.27 20.51
CA ASN A 33 -20.12 7.05 19.80
C ASN A 33 -19.52 7.03 18.38
N LEU A 34 -18.20 7.18 18.30
CA LEU A 34 -17.45 7.00 17.07
C LEU A 34 -17.24 5.50 16.80
N PRO A 35 -17.24 5.08 15.52
CA PRO A 35 -16.86 3.72 15.18
C PRO A 35 -15.43 3.45 15.68
N THR A 36 -15.22 2.30 16.32
CA THR A 36 -13.88 1.87 16.74
C THR A 36 -13.14 1.32 15.52
N ALA A 37 -11.93 1.81 15.27
CA ALA A 37 -11.08 1.26 14.23
C ALA A 37 -10.69 -0.18 14.59
N ILE A 38 -11.00 -1.12 13.71
CA ILE A 38 -10.60 -2.51 13.87
C ILE A 38 -9.13 -2.62 13.47
N VAL A 39 -8.29 -3.04 14.41
CA VAL A 39 -6.87 -3.31 14.13
C VAL A 39 -6.78 -4.70 13.49
N PRO A 40 -6.14 -4.85 12.32
CA PRO A 40 -6.01 -6.14 11.69
C PRO A 40 -5.15 -7.09 12.52
N ALA A 41 -5.58 -8.34 12.61
CA ALA A 41 -4.80 -9.42 13.20
C ALA A 41 -4.03 -10.16 12.09
N PHE A 42 -2.79 -10.55 12.39
CA PHE A 42 -1.92 -11.24 11.45
C PHE A 42 -1.51 -12.59 12.02
N LYS A 43 -1.25 -13.55 11.12
CA LYS A 43 -0.58 -14.79 11.52
C LYS A 43 0.83 -14.49 12.03
N ALA A 44 1.34 -15.36 12.91
CA ALA A 44 2.70 -15.24 13.45
C ALA A 44 3.79 -15.65 12.43
N ASP A 45 3.41 -16.28 11.31
CA ASP A 45 4.30 -16.65 10.22
C ASP A 45 5.14 -15.45 9.75
N THR A 46 6.46 -15.62 9.78
CA THR A 46 7.41 -14.55 9.49
C THR A 46 8.22 -14.84 8.23
N PHE A 47 8.17 -13.89 7.31
CA PHE A 47 8.81 -13.90 6.00
C PHE A 47 9.97 -12.91 6.03
N ASN A 48 11.15 -13.37 6.42
CA ASN A 48 12.34 -12.52 6.49
C ASN A 48 12.89 -12.25 5.08
N ILE A 49 13.03 -10.97 4.70
CA ILE A 49 13.48 -10.56 3.36
C ILE A 49 14.87 -11.11 2.99
N THR A 50 15.71 -11.47 3.97
CA THR A 50 17.03 -12.09 3.72
C THR A 50 16.91 -13.47 3.09
N LEU A 51 15.84 -14.21 3.42
CA LEU A 51 15.54 -15.51 2.80
C LEU A 51 15.10 -15.37 1.33
N TYR A 52 14.78 -14.14 0.90
CA TYR A 52 14.47 -13.78 -0.49
C TYR A 52 15.66 -13.13 -1.21
N GLY A 53 16.86 -13.17 -0.60
CA GLY A 53 18.10 -12.68 -1.19
C GLY A 53 18.38 -11.19 -0.96
N ALA A 54 17.64 -10.52 -0.08
CA ALA A 54 17.91 -9.13 0.25
C ALA A 54 19.26 -8.97 0.98
N LYS A 55 19.97 -7.86 0.73
CA LYS A 55 21.27 -7.53 1.35
C LYS A 55 21.23 -6.14 2.04
N PRO A 56 21.73 -6.02 3.28
CA PRO A 56 21.66 -4.80 4.10
C PRO A 56 22.84 -3.82 3.89
N ASP A 57 23.36 -3.73 2.67
CA ASP A 57 24.60 -2.98 2.35
C ASP A 57 24.34 -1.52 1.90
N GLY A 58 23.08 -1.08 1.87
CA GLY A 58 22.66 0.22 1.37
C GLY A 58 22.88 0.46 -0.13
N GLN A 59 23.29 -0.57 -0.89
CA GLN A 59 23.70 -0.45 -2.30
C GLN A 59 22.95 -1.44 -3.20
N THR A 60 22.72 -2.66 -2.72
CA THR A 60 21.95 -3.69 -3.43
C THR A 60 20.49 -3.25 -3.52
N LEU A 61 19.93 -3.21 -4.73
CA LEU A 61 18.52 -2.91 -4.94
C LEU A 61 17.65 -4.11 -4.54
N ASN A 62 16.99 -4.03 -3.38
CA ASN A 62 16.24 -5.11 -2.75
C ASN A 62 14.77 -5.22 -3.20
N THR A 63 14.32 -4.38 -4.14
CA THR A 63 12.91 -4.27 -4.58
C THR A 63 12.28 -5.63 -4.88
N LYS A 64 12.98 -6.48 -5.64
CA LYS A 64 12.49 -7.80 -6.02
C LYS A 64 12.36 -8.73 -4.82
N SER A 65 13.37 -8.75 -3.94
CA SER A 65 13.39 -9.60 -2.75
C SER A 65 12.26 -9.24 -1.78
N ILE A 66 12.07 -7.94 -1.52
CA ILE A 66 11.00 -7.43 -0.64
C ILE A 66 9.62 -7.75 -1.23
N ASN A 67 9.38 -7.42 -2.50
CA ASN A 67 8.09 -7.67 -3.13
C ASN A 67 7.79 -9.17 -3.29
N ASN A 68 8.81 -10.02 -3.45
CA ASN A 68 8.62 -11.47 -3.43
C ASN A 68 8.22 -12.00 -2.05
N ALA A 69 8.84 -11.49 -0.97
CA ALA A 69 8.46 -11.83 0.40
C ALA A 69 7.00 -11.45 0.69
N ILE A 70 6.58 -10.25 0.28
CA ILE A 70 5.19 -9.78 0.41
C ILE A 70 4.22 -10.66 -0.38
N LYS A 71 4.54 -10.97 -1.64
CA LYS A 71 3.70 -11.82 -2.49
C LYS A 71 3.54 -13.23 -1.90
N ASP A 72 4.62 -13.84 -1.42
CA ASP A 72 4.57 -15.17 -0.81
C ASP A 72 3.83 -15.17 0.53
N CYS A 73 4.05 -14.15 1.37
CA CYS A 73 3.33 -13.94 2.63
C CYS A 73 1.81 -13.89 2.39
N SER A 74 1.37 -13.07 1.43
CA SER A 74 -0.06 -12.97 1.10
C SER A 74 -0.62 -14.30 0.56
N LYS A 75 0.11 -14.97 -0.34
CA LYS A 75 -0.31 -16.27 -0.91
C LYS A 75 -0.49 -17.37 0.14
N LYS A 76 0.27 -17.33 1.24
CA LYS A 76 0.13 -18.28 2.36
C LYS A 76 -0.94 -17.87 3.39
N GLY A 77 -1.77 -16.89 3.04
CA GLY A 77 -2.88 -16.42 3.86
C GLY A 77 -2.48 -15.35 4.89
N GLY A 78 -1.38 -14.64 4.65
CA GLY A 78 -0.94 -13.51 5.46
C GLY A 78 0.07 -13.83 6.55
N GLY A 79 0.56 -12.78 7.21
CA GLY A 79 1.61 -12.87 8.21
C GLY A 79 2.45 -11.60 8.27
N VAL A 80 3.70 -11.76 8.72
CA VAL A 80 4.66 -10.66 8.91
C VAL A 80 5.78 -10.77 7.88
N VAL A 81 5.98 -9.73 7.08
CA VAL A 81 7.19 -9.57 6.28
C VAL A 81 8.19 -8.77 7.10
N LEU A 82 9.29 -9.41 7.49
CA LEU A 82 10.29 -8.83 8.38
C LEU A 82 11.41 -8.18 7.58
N VAL A 83 11.62 -6.88 7.80
CA VAL A 83 12.82 -6.13 7.41
C VAL A 83 13.72 -6.01 8.66
N PRO A 84 14.79 -6.81 8.78
CA PRO A 84 15.65 -6.80 9.96
C PRO A 84 16.58 -5.57 9.98
N GLY A 85 17.35 -5.39 11.05
CA GLY A 85 18.32 -4.29 11.15
C GLY A 85 19.31 -4.26 9.98
N GLY A 86 19.61 -3.05 9.48
CA GLY A 86 20.42 -2.85 8.27
C GLY A 86 19.94 -1.69 7.41
N VAL A 87 20.67 -1.37 6.33
CA VAL A 87 20.26 -0.37 5.34
C VAL A 87 19.84 -1.08 4.06
N TRP A 88 18.57 -0.93 3.70
CA TRP A 88 17.92 -1.66 2.62
C TRP A 88 17.51 -0.71 1.51
N LEU A 89 18.34 -0.58 0.48
CA LEU A 89 17.98 0.19 -0.71
C LEU A 89 16.86 -0.53 -1.46
N THR A 90 15.78 0.16 -1.81
CA THR A 90 14.64 -0.39 -2.55
C THR A 90 14.00 0.65 -3.46
N GLY A 91 13.40 0.19 -4.56
CA GLY A 91 12.37 0.93 -5.28
C GLY A 91 11.01 0.79 -4.57
N PRO A 92 9.89 0.96 -5.30
CA PRO A 92 8.54 0.80 -4.73
C PRO A 92 8.30 -0.55 -4.05
N VAL A 93 7.67 -0.49 -2.87
CA VAL A 93 7.15 -1.65 -2.15
C VAL A 93 5.66 -1.78 -2.39
N GLU A 94 5.26 -2.92 -2.98
CA GLU A 94 3.88 -3.22 -3.37
C GLU A 94 3.22 -4.10 -2.32
N MET A 95 2.38 -3.51 -1.46
CA MET A 95 1.62 -4.22 -0.43
C MET A 95 0.61 -5.20 -1.05
N GLN A 96 0.22 -6.20 -0.26
CA GLN A 96 -0.76 -7.23 -0.61
C GLN A 96 -1.68 -7.52 0.58
N ASN A 97 -2.78 -8.25 0.35
CA ASN A 97 -3.75 -8.60 1.39
C ASN A 97 -3.11 -9.37 2.54
N ASN A 98 -3.54 -9.09 3.77
CA ASN A 98 -3.16 -9.80 4.99
C ASN A 98 -1.66 -9.72 5.33
N VAL A 99 -0.95 -8.66 4.88
CA VAL A 99 0.48 -8.49 5.12
C VAL A 99 0.76 -7.36 6.12
N ASN A 100 1.53 -7.69 7.15
CA ASN A 100 2.20 -6.72 8.02
C ASN A 100 3.66 -6.56 7.59
N LEU A 101 4.02 -5.42 6.99
CA LEU A 101 5.41 -5.06 6.74
C LEU A 101 6.05 -4.53 8.03
N HIS A 102 6.86 -5.35 8.68
CA HIS A 102 7.48 -5.02 9.96
C HIS A 102 8.92 -4.55 9.78
N ILE A 103 9.16 -3.26 10.03
CA ILE A 103 10.46 -2.60 9.95
C ILE A 103 11.10 -2.62 11.34
N SER A 104 12.02 -3.54 11.56
CA SER A 104 12.67 -3.72 12.86
C SER A 104 13.44 -2.48 13.31
N ARG A 105 13.65 -2.37 14.63
CA ARG A 105 14.57 -1.37 15.19
C ARG A 105 15.92 -1.46 14.45
N SER A 106 16.51 -0.30 14.17
CA SER A 106 17.77 -0.15 13.43
C SER A 106 17.73 -0.61 11.97
N ALA A 107 16.55 -0.89 11.41
CA ALA A 107 16.38 -1.01 9.97
C ALA A 107 16.11 0.37 9.35
N ILE A 108 16.76 0.65 8.22
CA ILE A 108 16.45 1.79 7.35
C ILE A 108 16.02 1.21 6.02
N LEU A 109 14.75 1.37 5.67
CA LEU A 109 14.25 1.11 4.32
C LEU A 109 14.45 2.40 3.51
N LEU A 110 15.52 2.43 2.72
CA LEU A 110 15.93 3.60 1.93
C LEU A 110 15.35 3.48 0.52
N PHE A 111 14.52 4.44 0.13
CA PHE A 111 13.93 4.48 -1.20
C PHE A 111 14.90 5.07 -2.23
N SER A 112 14.93 4.44 -3.41
CA SER A 112 15.82 4.81 -4.50
C SER A 112 15.58 6.24 -4.98
N SER A 113 16.67 6.94 -5.31
CA SER A 113 16.63 8.21 -6.03
C SER A 113 16.56 8.03 -7.56
N ASP A 114 16.56 6.81 -8.07
CA ASP A 114 16.38 6.53 -9.50
C ASP A 114 14.92 6.70 -9.89
N PHE A 115 14.62 7.80 -10.57
CA PHE A 115 13.29 8.14 -11.07
C PHE A 115 12.67 7.03 -11.94
N ASN A 116 13.49 6.24 -12.64
CA ASN A 116 13.00 5.18 -13.52
C ASN A 116 12.37 3.99 -12.76
N GLN A 117 12.62 3.88 -11.44
CA GLN A 117 11.96 2.87 -10.61
C GLN A 117 10.49 3.22 -10.31
N TYR A 118 10.07 4.46 -10.55
CA TYR A 118 8.77 4.98 -10.13
C TYR A 118 7.93 5.38 -11.36
N PRO A 119 7.20 4.43 -11.97
CA PRO A 119 6.38 4.70 -13.16
C PRO A 119 5.29 5.72 -12.86
N LEU A 120 4.85 6.44 -13.90
CA LEU A 120 3.66 7.29 -13.82
C LEU A 120 2.40 6.43 -13.69
N VAL A 121 1.67 6.61 -12.60
CA VAL A 121 0.40 5.96 -12.30
C VAL A 121 -0.71 7.00 -12.11
N LYS A 122 -1.96 6.56 -12.32
CA LYS A 122 -3.12 7.40 -11.97
C LYS A 122 -3.14 7.58 -10.46
N GLY A 123 -3.22 8.82 -10.02
CA GLY A 123 -3.27 9.16 -8.61
C GLY A 123 -4.04 10.45 -8.39
N ASN A 124 -3.74 11.06 -7.26
CA ASN A 124 -4.32 12.33 -6.85
C ASN A 124 -3.18 13.29 -6.44
N TYR A 125 -3.32 14.55 -6.81
CA TYR A 125 -2.44 15.62 -6.35
C TYR A 125 -3.31 16.74 -5.80
N GLU A 126 -3.21 16.98 -4.49
CA GLU A 126 -3.93 18.05 -3.79
C GLU A 126 -5.46 18.04 -4.07
N GLY A 127 -6.06 16.86 -4.07
CA GLY A 127 -7.49 16.66 -4.31
C GLY A 127 -7.87 16.46 -5.78
N LYS A 128 -6.97 16.67 -6.75
CA LYS A 128 -7.27 16.56 -8.18
C LYS A 128 -6.74 15.25 -8.78
N PRO A 129 -7.53 14.54 -9.60
CA PRO A 129 -7.04 13.43 -10.40
C PRO A 129 -5.84 13.86 -11.25
N SER A 130 -4.74 13.12 -11.21
CA SER A 130 -3.49 13.48 -11.90
C SER A 130 -2.61 12.26 -12.13
N MET A 131 -1.73 12.31 -13.12
CA MET A 131 -0.64 11.34 -13.25
C MET A 131 0.47 11.70 -12.26
N ARG A 132 0.91 10.72 -11.47
CA ARG A 132 1.96 10.88 -10.45
C ARG A 132 2.93 9.71 -10.52
N ASN A 133 4.17 9.93 -10.12
CA ASN A 133 5.09 8.82 -9.88
C ASN A 133 4.50 7.88 -8.82
N GLN A 134 4.66 6.58 -9.00
CA GLN A 134 4.22 5.57 -8.04
C GLN A 134 4.76 5.89 -6.63
N SER A 135 3.92 5.75 -5.61
CA SER A 135 4.34 5.99 -4.23
C SER A 135 5.41 4.98 -3.78
N PRO A 136 6.35 5.37 -2.91
CA PRO A 136 7.37 4.47 -2.36
C PRO A 136 6.81 3.20 -1.71
N ILE A 137 5.66 3.32 -1.03
CA ILE A 137 4.86 2.18 -0.60
C ILE A 137 3.47 2.36 -1.18
N CYS A 138 2.95 1.33 -1.85
CA CYS A 138 1.68 1.41 -2.55
C CYS A 138 0.87 0.12 -2.45
N GLY A 139 -0.44 0.24 -2.63
CA GLY A 139 -1.39 -0.85 -2.68
C GLY A 139 -2.78 -0.29 -2.97
N ALA A 140 -3.63 -1.03 -3.67
CA ALA A 140 -4.98 -0.62 -4.01
C ALA A 140 -5.95 -1.78 -3.77
N ASN A 141 -7.14 -1.47 -3.24
CA ASN A 141 -8.18 -2.45 -2.94
C ASN A 141 -7.67 -3.63 -2.09
N LEU A 142 -6.93 -3.30 -1.02
CA LEU A 142 -6.35 -4.28 -0.11
C LEU A 142 -7.06 -4.31 1.24
N GLU A 143 -7.06 -5.47 1.86
CA GLU A 143 -7.60 -5.71 3.19
C GLU A 143 -6.51 -6.20 4.16
N ASN A 144 -6.68 -5.86 5.44
CA ASN A 144 -5.80 -6.28 6.53
C ASN A 144 -4.32 -6.01 6.24
N ILE A 145 -3.97 -4.73 6.08
CA ILE A 145 -2.58 -4.30 5.87
C ILE A 145 -2.06 -3.58 7.11
N ALA A 146 -0.78 -3.77 7.40
CA ALA A 146 -0.09 -2.98 8.43
C ALA A 146 1.35 -2.69 8.02
N ILE A 147 1.85 -1.56 8.52
CA ILE A 147 3.27 -1.22 8.51
C ILE A 147 3.62 -0.95 9.96
N THR A 148 4.49 -1.77 10.55
CA THR A 148 4.77 -1.75 11.99
C THR A 148 6.26 -1.76 12.26
N GLY A 149 6.63 -1.64 13.54
CA GLY A 149 8.02 -1.67 14.00
C GLY A 149 8.58 -0.30 14.33
N ALA A 150 9.88 -0.26 14.60
CA ALA A 150 10.58 0.91 15.15
C ALA A 150 11.79 1.32 14.30
N GLY A 151 11.87 0.85 13.06
CA GLY A 151 12.86 1.33 12.10
C GLY A 151 12.38 2.54 11.31
N VAL A 152 13.13 2.89 10.27
CA VAL A 152 12.95 4.11 9.49
C VAL A 152 12.53 3.77 8.06
N LEU A 153 11.56 4.53 7.55
CA LEU A 153 11.23 4.61 6.14
C LEU A 153 11.80 5.92 5.61
N ASP A 154 12.87 5.87 4.82
CA ASP A 154 13.52 7.05 4.26
C ASP A 154 13.15 7.19 2.78
N GLY A 155 12.26 8.14 2.48
CA GLY A 155 11.78 8.43 1.13
C GLY A 155 12.81 9.06 0.20
N ASN A 156 14.00 9.41 0.71
CA ASN A 156 15.07 10.05 -0.04
C ASN A 156 14.63 11.35 -0.76
N GLY A 157 13.81 12.13 -0.07
CA GLY A 157 13.02 13.23 -0.63
C GLY A 157 13.81 14.40 -1.22
N ASP A 158 15.09 14.57 -0.88
CA ASP A 158 15.92 15.66 -1.43
C ASP A 158 16.12 15.54 -2.94
N HIS A 159 16.04 14.32 -3.48
CA HIS A 159 16.08 14.07 -4.92
C HIS A 159 14.78 14.48 -5.63
N TRP A 160 13.65 14.55 -4.92
CA TRP A 160 12.32 14.74 -5.51
C TRP A 160 11.76 16.16 -5.35
N ARG A 161 12.34 16.95 -4.44
CA ARG A 161 11.80 18.27 -4.13
C ARG A 161 12.24 19.31 -5.16
N MET A 162 11.28 20.14 -5.57
CA MET A 162 11.56 21.39 -6.25
C MET A 162 12.47 22.27 -5.38
N VAL A 163 13.45 22.91 -6.02
CA VAL A 163 14.37 23.86 -5.37
C VAL A 163 14.60 25.07 -6.23
N THR A 164 14.57 26.25 -5.62
CA THR A 164 14.92 27.51 -6.26
C THR A 164 16.37 27.90 -5.96
N LYS A 165 17.02 28.59 -6.90
CA LYS A 165 18.44 28.97 -6.83
C LYS A 165 18.78 29.78 -5.57
N ASP A 166 17.89 30.68 -5.15
CA ASP A 166 18.06 31.54 -3.96
C ASP A 166 18.13 30.75 -2.64
N ARG A 167 17.66 29.51 -2.63
CA ARG A 167 17.71 28.61 -1.45
C ARG A 167 19.02 27.87 -1.32
N LEU A 168 19.91 27.95 -2.32
CA LEU A 168 21.18 27.22 -2.35
C LEU A 168 22.36 28.17 -2.53
N THR A 169 23.51 27.77 -1.97
CA THR A 169 24.79 28.39 -2.36
C THR A 169 25.09 28.10 -3.82
N GLU A 170 25.87 28.95 -4.49
CA GLU A 170 26.22 28.75 -5.91
C GLU A 170 26.85 27.37 -6.18
N ARG A 171 27.67 26.87 -5.24
CA ARG A 171 28.23 25.51 -5.31
C ARG A 171 27.13 24.44 -5.26
N LYS A 172 26.21 24.53 -4.30
CA LYS A 172 25.11 23.56 -4.15
C LYS A 172 24.13 23.62 -5.32
N TRP A 173 23.89 24.80 -5.88
CA TRP A 173 23.08 24.96 -7.07
C TRP A 173 23.70 24.25 -8.28
N LYS A 174 25.02 24.43 -8.49
CA LYS A 174 25.76 23.72 -9.56
C LYS A 174 25.71 22.21 -9.37
N GLU A 175 25.94 21.71 -8.14
CA GLU A 175 25.81 20.28 -7.82
C GLU A 175 24.41 19.75 -8.12
N LYS A 176 23.36 20.52 -7.79
CA LYS A 176 21.97 20.13 -8.05
C LYS A 176 21.65 20.03 -9.53
N ILE A 177 22.06 21.00 -10.34
CA ILE A 177 21.92 20.92 -11.81
C ILE A 177 22.69 19.73 -12.38
N ALA A 178 23.92 19.49 -11.92
CA ALA A 178 24.73 18.36 -12.38
C ALA A 178 24.11 16.99 -12.02
N SER A 179 23.24 16.93 -11.00
CA SER A 179 22.54 15.71 -10.61
C SER A 179 21.41 15.28 -11.58
N GLY A 180 21.14 16.07 -12.62
CA GLY A 180 20.07 15.82 -13.60
C GLY A 180 18.85 16.70 -13.34
N GLY A 181 17.64 16.16 -13.60
CA GLY A 181 16.38 16.87 -13.40
C GLY A 181 15.99 17.83 -14.53
N LEU A 182 14.97 18.65 -14.28
CA LEU A 182 14.49 19.66 -15.21
C LEU A 182 14.73 21.07 -14.65
N LEU A 183 15.09 22.00 -15.52
CA LEU A 183 15.29 23.40 -15.15
C LEU A 183 14.20 24.26 -15.80
N SER A 184 13.65 25.22 -15.06
CA SER A 184 12.76 26.24 -15.61
C SER A 184 13.44 27.06 -16.69
N GLU A 185 12.64 27.65 -17.59
CA GLU A 185 13.15 28.49 -18.70
C GLU A 185 14.02 29.65 -18.22
N ASP A 186 13.71 30.23 -17.05
CA ASP A 186 14.48 31.32 -16.44
C ASP A 186 15.77 30.85 -15.72
N GLY A 187 16.01 29.54 -15.67
CA GLY A 187 17.18 28.95 -15.05
C GLY A 187 17.22 29.07 -13.52
N ARG A 188 16.10 29.37 -12.86
CA ARG A 188 16.06 29.65 -11.41
C ARG A 188 15.40 28.57 -10.56
N THR A 189 14.68 27.63 -11.18
CA THR A 189 13.95 26.56 -10.48
C THR A 189 14.34 25.21 -11.05
N TRP A 190 14.76 24.30 -10.17
CA TRP A 190 15.07 22.91 -10.46
C TRP A 190 13.91 22.02 -10.02
N PHE A 191 13.61 21.00 -10.83
CA PHE A 191 12.56 19.99 -10.62
C PHE A 191 13.14 18.58 -10.71
#